data_AF-A0A8T4NAZ9-F1
#
_entry.id   AF-A0A8T4NAZ9-F1
#
_cell.length_a   1.000
_cell.length_b   1.000
_cell.length_c   1.000
_cell.angle_alpha   90.00
_cell.angle_beta   90.00
_cell.angle_gamma   90.00
#
_symmetry.space_group_name_H-M   'P 1'
#
loop_
_entity.id
_entity.type
_entity.pdbx_description
1 polymer ?
#
loop_
_entity_poly.entity_id
_entity_poly.type
_entity_poly.pdbx_seq_one_letter_code
_entity_poly.pdbx_strand_id
1 'polypeptide(L)'
;MPEQTQSKAIEDKDLIESVLFLKAKNLLSESKSTIKFETTKEAETEKKEEIVNVIREQINIIKQNITELQKAGYNLHLESIKLIEVPLKTKIWTSTLAKKDLENIFKIFQEVETIIMPLKSENDARVAEKERLEKEADKKEKTQTV
;
A
#
# COMPACT_ATOMS: atom_id res chain seq x y z
N MET A 1 -37.63 -22.19 -16.57
CA MET A 1 -36.47 -21.94 -17.46
C MET A 1 -35.34 -21.45 -16.56
N PRO A 2 -34.10 -21.97 -16.66
CA PRO A 2 -33.01 -21.46 -15.83
C PRO A 2 -32.51 -20.14 -16.42
N GLU A 3 -32.63 -19.06 -15.65
CA GLU A 3 -32.02 -17.77 -15.98
C GLU A 3 -30.49 -17.93 -15.97
N GLN A 4 -29.87 -17.73 -17.14
CA GLN A 4 -28.42 -17.63 -17.24
C GLN A 4 -28.02 -16.25 -16.72
N THR A 5 -27.60 -16.14 -15.46
CA THR A 5 -26.95 -14.95 -14.91
C THR A 5 -25.65 -14.72 -15.67
N GLN A 6 -25.67 -13.84 -16.68
CA GLN A 6 -24.49 -13.38 -17.40
C GLN A 6 -23.71 -12.44 -16.47
N SER A 7 -22.46 -12.80 -16.14
CA SER A 7 -21.55 -11.89 -15.45
C SER A 7 -21.22 -10.73 -16.37
N LYS A 8 -21.53 -9.49 -15.97
CA LYS A 8 -21.17 -8.29 -16.72
C LYS A 8 -19.75 -7.84 -16.36
N ALA A 9 -18.97 -7.53 -17.39
CA ALA A 9 -17.61 -7.00 -17.27
C ALA A 9 -17.62 -5.48 -17.14
N ILE A 10 -16.50 -4.92 -16.68
CA ILE A 10 -16.25 -3.47 -16.69
C ILE A 10 -16.23 -2.98 -18.15
N GLU A 11 -16.90 -1.87 -18.44
CA GLU A 11 -16.92 -1.26 -19.78
C GLU A 11 -16.22 0.11 -19.80
N ASP A 12 -16.09 0.78 -18.65
CA ASP A 12 -15.37 2.05 -18.50
C ASP A 12 -13.87 1.89 -18.81
N LYS A 13 -13.41 2.59 -19.85
CA LYS A 13 -12.02 2.53 -20.33
C LYS A 13 -11.04 3.07 -19.31
N ASP A 14 -11.37 4.15 -18.61
CA ASP A 14 -10.49 4.80 -17.65
C ASP A 14 -10.31 3.93 -16.39
N LEU A 15 -11.38 3.24 -15.97
CA LEU A 15 -11.31 2.25 -14.90
C LEU A 15 -10.49 1.02 -15.31
N ILE A 16 -10.65 0.52 -16.54
CA ILE A 16 -9.83 -0.58 -17.08
C ILE A 16 -8.35 -0.20 -17.07
N GLU A 17 -8.01 1.00 -17.56
CA GLU A 17 -6.64 1.50 -17.54
C GLU A 17 -6.06 1.60 -16.12
N SER A 18 -6.87 2.05 -15.16
CA SER A 18 -6.50 2.11 -13.74
C SER A 18 -6.22 0.72 -13.17
N VAL A 19 -7.05 -0.27 -13.48
CA VAL A 19 -6.83 -1.68 -13.08
C VAL A 19 -5.55 -2.24 -13.71
N LEU A 20 -5.35 -2.03 -15.01
CA LEU A 20 -4.15 -2.49 -15.72
C LEU A 20 -2.88 -1.86 -15.14
N PHE A 21 -2.91 -0.57 -14.80
CA PHE A 21 -1.81 0.13 -14.15
C PHE A 21 -1.41 -0.53 -12.82
N LEU A 22 -2.38 -0.89 -11.98
CA LEU A 22 -2.09 -1.52 -10.68
C LEU A 22 -1.65 -2.98 -10.81
N LYS A 23 -2.19 -3.71 -11.77
CA LYS A 23 -1.70 -5.05 -12.12
C LYS A 23 -0.24 -5.00 -12.58
N ALA A 24 0.13 -4.03 -13.43
CA ALA A 24 1.51 -3.84 -13.86
C ALA A 24 2.47 -3.50 -12.70
N LYS A 25 1.95 -2.92 -11.62
CA LYS A 25 2.70 -2.68 -10.37
C LYS A 25 2.67 -3.86 -9.39
N ASN A 26 2.03 -4.98 -9.74
CA ASN A 26 1.80 -6.14 -8.86
C ASN A 26 1.00 -5.80 -7.59
N LEU A 27 0.15 -4.77 -7.64
CA LEU A 27 -0.65 -4.30 -6.50
C LEU A 27 -2.09 -4.79 -6.54
N LEU A 28 -2.55 -5.29 -7.68
CA LEU A 28 -3.79 -6.05 -7.80
C LEU A 28 -3.45 -7.47 -8.25
N SER A 29 -3.94 -8.46 -7.50
CA SER A 29 -3.89 -9.85 -7.93
C SER A 29 -4.95 -10.13 -9.01
N GLU A 30 -4.72 -11.12 -9.87
CA GLU A 30 -5.79 -11.65 -10.70
C GLU A 30 -6.81 -12.34 -9.78
N SER A 31 -7.91 -11.65 -9.47
CA SER A 31 -8.96 -12.23 -8.65
C SER A 31 -9.48 -13.52 -9.31
N LYS A 32 -9.22 -14.67 -8.68
CA LYS A 32 -9.77 -15.99 -9.04
C LYS A 32 -11.28 -16.09 -8.85
N SER A 33 -11.92 -15.03 -8.37
CA SER A 33 -13.33 -15.02 -8.06
C SER A 33 -14.13 -14.65 -9.30
N THR A 34 -14.81 -15.66 -9.85
CA THR A 34 -15.94 -15.54 -10.77
C THR A 34 -17.10 -14.82 -10.08
N ILE A 35 -16.91 -13.58 -9.63
CA ILE A 35 -17.98 -12.75 -9.08
C ILE A 35 -18.87 -12.41 -10.27
N LYS A 36 -20.10 -12.90 -10.23
CA LYS A 36 -21.11 -12.61 -11.22
C LYS A 36 -21.81 -11.34 -10.76
N PHE A 37 -21.58 -10.23 -11.45
CA PHE A 37 -22.31 -9.00 -11.21
C PHE A 37 -23.61 -9.01 -12.00
N GLU A 38 -24.69 -8.55 -11.37
CA GLU A 38 -25.98 -8.41 -12.02
C GLU A 38 -25.97 -7.19 -12.97
N THR A 39 -25.14 -6.19 -12.67
CA THR A 39 -24.99 -4.99 -13.50
C THR A 39 -23.53 -4.55 -13.73
N THR A 40 -23.28 -3.87 -14.86
CA THR A 40 -21.99 -3.21 -15.16
C THR A 40 -21.60 -2.19 -14.07
N LYS A 41 -22.58 -1.50 -13.50
CA LYS A 41 -22.36 -0.51 -12.43
C LYS A 41 -21.86 -1.15 -11.13
N GLU A 42 -22.35 -2.33 -10.78
CA GLU A 42 -21.85 -3.09 -9.62
C GLU A 42 -20.41 -3.53 -9.84
N ALA A 43 -20.10 -4.07 -11.02
CA ALA A 43 -18.74 -4.47 -11.38
C ALA A 43 -17.76 -3.28 -11.30
N GLU A 44 -18.16 -2.12 -11.82
CA GLU A 44 -17.36 -0.89 -11.76
C GLU A 44 -17.20 -0.36 -10.33
N THR A 45 -18.25 -0.42 -9.52
CA THR A 45 -18.21 0.02 -8.13
C THR A 45 -17.28 -0.86 -7.29
N GLU A 46 -17.37 -2.18 -7.44
CA GLU A 46 -16.46 -3.10 -6.75
C GLU A 46 -15.00 -2.81 -7.12
N LYS A 47 -14.73 -2.60 -8.41
CA LYS A 47 -13.36 -2.37 -8.88
C LYS A 47 -12.80 -1.03 -8.43
N LYS A 48 -13.64 0.00 -8.32
CA LYS A 48 -13.24 1.26 -7.67
C LYS A 48 -12.88 1.05 -6.20
N GLU A 49 -13.70 0.30 -5.47
CA GLU A 49 -13.44 0.00 -4.05
C GLU A 49 -12.16 -0.81 -3.86
N GLU A 50 -11.89 -1.79 -4.74
CA GLU A 50 -10.63 -2.55 -4.73
C GLU A 50 -9.41 -1.63 -4.89
N ILE A 51 -9.45 -0.69 -5.84
CA ILE A 51 -8.38 0.29 -6.04
C ILE A 51 -8.22 1.20 -4.81
N VAL A 52 -9.33 1.68 -4.24
CA VAL A 52 -9.31 2.49 -3.02
C VAL A 52 -8.69 1.72 -1.85
N ASN A 53 -8.98 0.43 -1.74
CA ASN A 53 -8.40 -0.43 -0.70
C ASN A 53 -6.90 -0.61 -0.88
N VAL A 54 -6.42 -0.82 -2.10
CA VAL A 54 -4.98 -0.85 -2.41
C VAL A 54 -4.31 0.45 -1.98
N ILE A 55 -4.88 1.61 -2.33
CA ILE A 55 -4.34 2.92 -1.93
C ILE A 55 -4.32 3.05 -0.40
N ARG A 56 -5.39 2.63 0.28
CA ARG A 56 -5.49 2.70 1.75
C ARG A 56 -4.45 1.81 2.43
N GLU A 57 -4.23 0.61 1.93
CA GLU A 57 -3.22 -0.31 2.43
C GLU A 57 -1.81 0.28 2.29
N GLN A 58 -1.49 0.84 1.12
CA GLN A 58 -0.21 1.52 0.89
C GLN A 58 0.00 2.70 1.84
N ILE A 59 -1.03 3.54 2.06
CA ILE A 59 -0.96 4.62 3.06
C ILE A 59 -0.63 4.07 4.45
N ASN A 60 -1.28 2.98 4.86
CA ASN A 60 -1.08 2.40 6.19
C ASN A 60 0.33 1.84 6.37
N ILE A 61 0.85 1.13 5.37
CA ILE A 61 2.22 0.61 5.38
C ILE A 61 3.22 1.76 5.54
N ILE A 62 3.11 2.80 4.72
CA ILE A 62 4.04 3.94 4.76
C ILE A 62 3.91 4.69 6.09
N LYS A 63 2.69 4.92 6.61
CA LYS A 63 2.48 5.56 7.91
C LYS A 63 3.08 4.76 9.06
N GLN A 64 2.95 3.43 9.03
CA GLN A 64 3.55 2.56 10.04
C GLN A 64 5.07 2.71 10.01
N ASN A 65 5.69 2.62 8.84
CA ASN A 65 7.14 2.79 8.67
C ASN A 65 7.61 4.17 9.17
N ILE A 66 6.90 5.25 8.83
CA ILE A 66 7.21 6.59 9.33
C ILE A 66 7.13 6.64 10.86
N THR A 67 6.09 6.05 11.45
CA THR A 67 5.90 6.05 12.91
C THR A 67 7.02 5.29 13.61
N GLU A 68 7.43 4.14 13.08
CA GLU A 68 8.57 3.35 13.59
C GLU A 68 9.87 4.15 13.54
N LEU A 69 10.13 4.81 12.41
CA LEU A 69 11.33 5.65 12.23
C LEU A 69 11.31 6.91 13.13
N GLN A 70 10.16 7.55 13.31
CA GLN A 70 10.04 8.68 14.23
C GLN A 70 10.31 8.27 15.67
N LYS A 71 9.87 7.08 16.10
CA LYS A 71 10.22 6.51 17.42
C LYS A 71 11.71 6.24 17.55
N ALA A 72 12.40 5.91 16.46
CA ALA A 72 13.86 5.76 16.41
C ALA A 72 14.61 7.11 16.35
N GLY A 73 13.90 8.24 16.26
CA GLY A 73 14.48 9.59 16.30
C GLY A 73 14.66 10.27 14.94
N TYR A 74 14.18 9.67 13.83
CA TYR A 74 14.25 10.31 12.51
C TYR A 74 13.16 11.38 12.36
N ASN A 75 13.55 12.57 11.86
CA ASN A 75 12.58 13.63 11.55
C ASN A 75 11.94 13.40 10.18
N LEU A 76 10.72 12.85 10.18
CA LEU A 76 9.92 12.55 8.97
C LEU A 76 8.60 13.33 8.93
N HIS A 77 8.57 14.52 9.52
CA HIS A 77 7.34 15.32 9.61
C HIS A 77 6.83 15.74 8.22
N LEU A 78 7.73 16.08 7.30
CA LEU A 78 7.37 16.48 5.93
C LEU A 78 6.76 15.32 5.15
N GLU A 79 7.33 14.13 5.26
CA GLU A 79 6.82 12.91 4.63
C GLU A 79 5.44 12.55 5.20
N SER A 80 5.24 12.74 6.50
CA SER A 80 3.93 12.57 7.14
C SER A 80 2.88 13.52 6.54
N ILE A 81 3.25 14.79 6.32
CA ILE A 81 2.36 15.80 5.73
C ILE A 81 2.02 15.45 4.28
N LYS A 82 3.00 15.05 3.46
CA LYS A 82 2.76 14.67 2.06
C LYS A 82 1.69 13.57 1.92
N LEU A 83 1.66 12.60 2.84
CA LEU A 83 0.65 11.53 2.82
C LEU A 83 -0.78 12.01 3.13
N ILE A 84 -0.95 13.19 3.74
CA ILE A 84 -2.27 13.78 3.99
C ILE A 84 -2.96 14.17 2.67
N GLU A 85 -2.20 14.43 1.62
CA GLU A 85 -2.76 14.76 0.30
C GLU A 85 -3.39 13.56 -0.41
N VAL A 86 -2.97 12.35 -0.08
CA VAL A 86 -3.37 11.14 -0.81
C VAL A 86 -4.89 10.90 -0.74
N PRO A 87 -5.55 10.91 0.44
CA PRO A 87 -7.00 10.75 0.52
C PRO A 87 -7.80 11.75 -0.33
N LEU A 88 -7.31 12.99 -0.46
CA LEU A 88 -7.95 14.00 -1.30
C LEU A 88 -7.81 13.65 -2.78
N LYS A 89 -6.60 13.27 -3.22
CA LYS A 89 -6.35 12.85 -4.59
C LYS A 89 -7.09 11.57 -4.95
N THR A 90 -7.27 10.65 -4.00
CA THR A 90 -8.12 9.46 -4.17
C THR A 90 -9.57 9.84 -4.45
N LYS A 91 -10.14 10.83 -3.73
CA LYS A 91 -11.50 11.31 -4.00
C LYS A 91 -11.64 11.92 -5.39
N ILE A 92 -10.63 12.66 -5.84
CA ILE A 92 -10.58 13.20 -7.21
C ILE A 92 -10.60 12.04 -8.20
N TRP A 93 -9.68 11.07 -8.05
CA TRP A 93 -9.65 9.89 -8.92
C TRP A 93 -10.97 9.11 -8.91
N THR A 94 -11.62 8.88 -7.76
CA THR A 94 -12.91 8.17 -7.74
C THR A 94 -14.02 8.90 -8.53
N SER A 95 -13.86 10.21 -8.72
CA SER A 95 -14.81 11.06 -9.46
C SER A 95 -14.46 11.16 -10.94
N THR A 96 -13.18 11.16 -11.29
CA THR A 96 -12.68 11.36 -12.66
C THR A 96 -12.33 10.06 -13.38
N LEU A 97 -11.94 9.03 -12.63
CA LEU A 97 -11.32 7.77 -13.05
C LEU A 97 -10.05 7.91 -13.89
N ALA A 98 -9.59 9.14 -14.10
CA ALA A 98 -8.45 9.41 -14.96
C ALA A 98 -7.19 8.73 -14.42
N LYS A 99 -6.58 7.88 -15.24
CA LYS A 99 -5.34 7.18 -14.92
C LYS A 99 -4.25 8.11 -14.39
N LYS A 100 -4.15 9.33 -14.93
CA LYS A 100 -3.20 10.36 -14.48
C LYS A 100 -3.36 10.72 -13.00
N ASP A 101 -4.59 10.77 -12.48
CA ASP A 101 -4.83 11.05 -11.07
C ASP A 101 -4.33 9.90 -10.19
N LEU A 102 -4.51 8.66 -10.65
CA LEU A 102 -3.96 7.47 -9.99
C LEU A 102 -2.42 7.45 -10.04
N GLU A 103 -1.81 7.77 -11.18
CA GLU A 103 -0.36 7.89 -11.32
C GLU A 103 0.22 8.94 -10.36
N ASN A 104 -0.46 10.07 -10.20
CA ASN A 104 -0.06 11.11 -9.24
C ASN A 104 -0.12 10.62 -7.79
N ILE A 105 -1.12 9.81 -7.42
CA ILE A 105 -1.19 9.18 -6.09
C ILE A 105 0.04 8.29 -5.87
N PHE A 106 0.35 7.42 -6.82
CA PHE A 106 1.48 6.50 -6.71
C PHE A 106 2.84 7.19 -6.77
N LYS A 107 2.93 8.33 -7.44
CA LYS A 107 4.12 9.18 -7.41
C LYS A 107 4.41 9.68 -5.99
N ILE A 108 3.38 10.06 -5.23
CA ILE A 108 3.55 10.50 -3.84
C ILE A 108 4.09 9.35 -2.98
N PHE A 109 3.55 8.14 -3.15
CA PHE A 109 4.09 6.96 -2.45
C PHE A 109 5.56 6.75 -2.78
N GLN A 110 5.93 6.76 -4.06
CA GLN A 110 7.32 6.60 -4.48
C GLN A 110 8.25 7.67 -3.92
N GLU A 111 7.81 8.93 -3.93
CA GLU A 111 8.59 10.05 -3.38
C GLU A 111 8.84 9.89 -1.87
N VAL A 112 7.82 9.44 -1.12
CA VAL A 112 7.96 9.18 0.32
C VAL A 112 8.84 7.95 0.57
N GLU A 113 8.58 6.85 -0.15
CA GLU A 113 9.33 5.58 -0.03
C GLU A 113 10.82 5.75 -0.33
N THR A 114 11.17 6.57 -1.32
CA THR A 114 12.57 6.89 -1.66
C THR A 114 13.33 7.47 -0.46
N ILE A 115 12.63 8.17 0.43
CA ILE A 115 13.21 8.76 1.64
C ILE A 115 13.19 7.75 2.80
N ILE A 116 12.07 7.06 3.02
CA ILE A 116 11.87 6.24 4.23
C ILE A 116 12.52 4.85 4.13
N MET A 117 12.63 4.26 2.94
CA MET A 117 13.12 2.87 2.78
C MET A 117 14.60 2.70 3.15
N PRO A 118 15.51 3.61 2.75
CA PRO A 118 16.91 3.55 3.20
C PRO A 118 17.02 3.65 4.73
N LEU A 119 16.29 4.58 5.33
CA LEU A 119 16.28 4.78 6.79
C LEU A 119 15.72 3.57 7.53
N LYS A 120 14.67 2.94 6.98
CA LYS A 120 14.12 1.70 7.51
C LYS A 120 15.14 0.57 7.47
N SER A 121 15.82 0.40 6.33
CA SER A 121 16.84 -0.63 6.19
C SER A 121 18.00 -0.43 7.17
N GLU A 122 18.45 0.82 7.36
CA GLU A 122 19.47 1.15 8.35
C GLU A 122 19.00 0.89 9.79
N ASN A 123 17.77 1.31 10.12
CA ASN A 123 17.20 1.11 11.44
C ASN A 123 17.03 -0.38 11.77
N ASP A 124 16.51 -1.17 10.84
CA ASP A 124 16.28 -2.61 11.03
C ASP A 124 17.63 -3.34 11.23
N ALA A 125 18.69 -2.95 10.50
CA ALA A 125 20.03 -3.49 10.71
C ALA A 125 20.60 -3.12 12.10
N ARG A 126 20.40 -1.88 12.56
CA ARG A 126 20.83 -1.42 13.88
C ARG A 126 20.11 -2.17 15.02
N VAL A 127 18.80 -2.41 14.87
CA VAL A 127 18.01 -3.19 15.83
C VAL A 127 18.50 -4.63 15.89
N ALA A 128 18.70 -5.27 14.73
CA ALA A 128 19.18 -6.65 14.66
C ALA A 128 20.56 -6.83 15.32
N GLU A 129 21.49 -5.89 15.12
CA GLU A 129 22.80 -5.96 15.75
C GLU A 129 22.72 -5.76 17.27
N LYS A 130 21.88 -4.84 17.74
CA LYS A 130 21.67 -4.62 19.18
C LYS A 130 21.14 -5.90 19.86
N GLU A 131 20.14 -6.55 19.26
CA GLU A 131 19.60 -7.81 19.78
C GLU A 131 20.63 -8.94 19.80
N ARG A 132 21.53 -8.99 18.81
CA ARG A 132 22.61 -9.98 18.76
C ARG A 132 23.58 -9.78 19.93
N LEU A 133 23.99 -8.53 20.17
CA LEU A 133 24.91 -8.19 21.26
C LEU A 133 24.31 -8.47 22.64
N GLU A 134 23.02 -8.18 22.86
CA GLU A 134 22.31 -8.50 24.11
C GLU A 134 22.27 -10.02 24.36
N LYS A 135 21.93 -10.82 23.34
CA LYS A 135 21.92 -12.29 23.44
C LYS A 135 23.31 -12.87 23.72
N GLU A 136 24.37 -12.26 23.18
CA GLU A 136 25.75 -12.68 23.45
C GLU A 136 26.21 -12.29 24.86
N ALA A 137 25.80 -11.13 25.37
CA ALA A 137 26.08 -10.69 26.73
C ALA A 137 25.41 -11.61 27.77
N ASP A 138 24.12 -11.90 27.60
CA ASP A 138 23.35 -12.79 28.48
C ASP A 138 23.95 -14.21 28.56
N LYS A 139 24.48 -14.72 27.44
CA LYS A 139 25.15 -16.02 27.41
C LYS A 139 26.48 -16.00 28.17
N LYS A 140 27.28 -14.94 28.02
CA LYS A 140 28.55 -14.80 28.73
C LYS A 140 28.35 -14.68 30.24
N GLU A 141 27.34 -13.93 30.68
CA GLU A 141 27.01 -13.75 32.09
C GLU A 141 26.60 -15.08 32.76
N LYS A 142 25.76 -15.88 32.08
CA LYS A 142 25.36 -17.23 32.54
C LYS A 142 26.50 -18.26 32.57
N THR A 143 27.56 -18.06 31.79
CA THR A 143 28.71 -18.96 31.75
C THR A 143 29.75 -18.62 32.82
N GLN A 144 29.72 -17.39 33.38
CA GLN A 144 30.61 -16.95 34.46
C GLN A 144 30.06 -17.17 35.87
N THR A 145 28.78 -17.53 36.01
CA THR A 145 28.12 -17.79 37.32
C THR A 145 28.08 -19.27 37.72
N VAL A 146 28.79 -20.16 37.00
CA VAL A 146 28.89 -21.61 37.29
C VAL A 146 30.30 -21.97 37.71
#